data_AF-A0A1A8NAS7-F1
#
_entry.id   AF-A0A1A8NAS7-F1
#
_cell.length_a   1.000
_cell.length_b   1.000
_cell.length_c   1.000
_cell.angle_alpha   90.00
_cell.angle_beta   90.00
_cell.angle_gamma   90.00
#
_symmetry.space_group_name_H-M   'P 1'
#
loop_
_entity.id
_entity.type
_entity.pdbx_description
1 polymer ?
#
loop_
_entity_poly.entity_id
_entity_poly.type
_entity_poly.pdbx_seq_one_letter_code
_entity_poly.pdbx_strand_id
1 'polypeptide(L)'
;MFPPWGAAACLSPRIYTQLDGSDTHWILRSRRESTVAIIFVFIMAQAKIQAKMNEAALCSKFSRTLSMADRSGRLLESLDQLETRVEALREAASAMEQERECILEMIQSIQNSQEMRNICAGEREELSLTANRLMGRTLSVEISVGTIRNPQQEDALLKATSMIDEIVKKLLSDMEGGRQQLLALHAACVTEAPLVPIDQKFQTVVISCALEDQKKIKRRLETLLRNVENAEKNIKIMDHQKLEGTKANGGH
;
A
#
# COMPACT_ATOMS: atom_id res chain seq x y z
N MET A 1 -23.48 19.30 34.01
CA MET A 1 -23.82 20.66 34.46
C MET A 1 -23.98 21.52 33.21
N PHE A 2 -25.21 21.62 32.70
CA PHE A 2 -25.75 22.69 31.84
C PHE A 2 -26.00 23.96 32.71
N PRO A 3 -26.49 25.13 32.22
CA PRO A 3 -26.59 25.83 30.91
C PRO A 3 -26.13 27.34 31.08
N PRO A 4 -26.72 28.46 30.54
CA PRO A 4 -27.72 28.70 29.47
C PRO A 4 -27.54 29.95 28.53
N TRP A 5 -28.27 29.89 27.40
CA TRP A 5 -29.02 30.94 26.64
C TRP A 5 -28.28 32.15 26.01
N GLY A 6 -28.64 32.68 24.84
CA GLY A 6 -29.86 32.53 24.04
C GLY A 6 -29.75 33.15 22.64
N ALA A 7 -30.81 32.90 21.86
CA ALA A 7 -30.93 33.02 20.41
C ALA A 7 -31.47 34.38 19.89
N ALA A 8 -31.17 34.68 18.61
CA ALA A 8 -32.06 35.27 17.58
C ALA A 8 -31.23 35.46 16.28
N ALA A 9 -31.48 34.81 15.13
CA ALA A 9 -32.57 35.06 14.16
C ALA A 9 -32.49 36.51 13.59
N CYS A 10 -32.40 36.88 12.31
CA CYS A 10 -32.77 36.35 10.99
C CYS A 10 -31.95 37.18 9.94
N LEU A 11 -31.49 36.69 8.79
CA LEU A 11 -32.21 36.67 7.49
C LEU A 11 -31.26 36.11 6.41
N SER A 12 -31.73 35.08 5.69
CA SER A 12 -31.28 34.69 4.33
C SER A 12 -32.40 35.15 3.35
N PRO A 13 -32.19 35.32 2.02
CA PRO A 13 -31.79 34.26 1.07
C PRO A 13 -30.71 34.72 0.04
N ARG A 14 -29.68 33.94 -0.28
CA ARG A 14 -29.64 32.83 -1.25
C ARG A 14 -30.18 33.21 -2.64
N ILE A 15 -29.30 33.37 -3.64
CA ILE A 15 -29.43 32.74 -4.98
C ILE A 15 -28.03 32.47 -5.55
N TYR A 16 -27.85 31.23 -6.00
CA TYR A 16 -26.76 30.69 -6.80
C TYR A 16 -27.39 30.33 -8.15
N THR A 17 -26.81 30.79 -9.27
CA THR A 17 -26.85 30.26 -10.66
C THR A 17 -26.37 31.38 -11.60
N GLN A 18 -25.85 31.21 -12.81
CA GLN A 18 -25.12 30.19 -13.55
C GLN A 18 -25.04 30.73 -15.01
N LEU A 19 -23.87 30.62 -15.65
CA LEU A 19 -23.59 30.53 -17.10
C LEU A 19 -24.03 31.62 -18.13
N ASP A 20 -23.02 31.94 -18.94
CA ASP A 20 -22.97 32.15 -20.40
C ASP A 20 -23.56 33.37 -21.13
N GLY A 21 -22.73 33.86 -22.08
CA GLY A 21 -23.16 34.05 -23.47
C GLY A 21 -23.44 35.47 -23.94
N SER A 22 -22.54 35.97 -24.79
CA SER A 22 -22.80 36.74 -26.02
C SER A 22 -23.76 37.95 -25.99
N ASP A 23 -23.24 39.15 -26.29
CA ASP A 23 -23.78 39.98 -27.38
C ASP A 23 -22.95 41.27 -27.57
N THR A 24 -22.13 41.26 -28.62
CA THR A 24 -21.71 42.47 -29.33
C THR A 24 -22.91 43.01 -30.10
N HIS A 25 -23.29 44.28 -29.92
CA HIS A 25 -23.71 45.21 -30.99
C HIS A 25 -24.42 46.45 -30.43
N TRP A 26 -23.69 47.54 -30.16
CA TRP A 26 -24.21 48.91 -30.29
C TRP A 26 -23.06 49.85 -30.65
N ILE A 27 -22.81 49.98 -31.95
CA ILE A 27 -21.92 50.99 -32.52
C ILE A 27 -22.76 52.16 -33.05
N LEU A 28 -22.26 53.38 -32.76
CA LEU A 28 -22.44 54.67 -33.44
C LEU A 28 -23.69 55.53 -33.16
N ARG A 29 -23.52 56.54 -32.30
CA ARG A 29 -23.82 57.93 -32.68
C ARG A 29 -22.99 58.98 -31.90
N SER A 30 -22.58 60.01 -32.62
CA SER A 30 -22.03 61.31 -32.17
C SER A 30 -20.54 61.44 -31.87
N ARG A 31 -19.83 61.34 -33.00
CA ARG A 31 -18.56 61.94 -33.39
C ARG A 31 -18.55 63.47 -33.22
N ARG A 32 -18.19 64.00 -32.04
CA ARG A 32 -17.69 65.38 -31.89
C ARG A 32 -16.94 65.65 -30.57
N GLU A 33 -16.01 64.79 -30.15
CA GLU A 33 -15.15 65.06 -28.97
C GLU A 33 -13.87 64.19 -28.91
N SER A 34 -13.33 63.77 -30.06
CA SER A 34 -12.26 62.75 -30.10
C SER A 34 -10.91 63.22 -29.55
N THR A 35 -10.57 64.51 -29.59
CA THR A 35 -9.25 64.96 -29.11
C THR A 35 -9.19 65.07 -27.59
N VAL A 36 -10.25 65.54 -26.94
CA VAL A 36 -10.30 65.71 -25.48
C VAL A 36 -10.40 64.34 -24.78
N ALA A 37 -11.18 63.41 -25.35
CA ALA A 37 -11.29 62.05 -24.83
C ALA A 37 -9.96 61.28 -24.89
N ILE A 38 -9.18 61.43 -25.97
CA ILE A 38 -7.87 60.78 -26.10
C ILE A 38 -6.86 61.34 -25.09
N ILE A 39 -6.84 62.67 -24.90
CA ILE A 39 -5.97 63.32 -23.90
C ILE A 39 -6.34 62.89 -22.48
N PHE A 40 -7.63 62.81 -22.15
CA PHE A 40 -8.10 62.38 -20.83
C PHE A 40 -7.76 60.91 -20.54
N VAL A 41 -7.88 60.03 -21.55
CA VAL A 41 -7.47 58.62 -21.44
C VAL A 41 -5.95 58.51 -21.24
N PHE A 42 -5.15 59.34 -21.90
CA PHE A 42 -3.69 59.32 -21.75
C PHE A 42 -3.22 59.86 -20.39
N ILE A 43 -3.83 60.95 -19.90
CA ILE A 43 -3.54 61.52 -18.57
C ILE A 43 -3.96 60.55 -17.46
N MET A 44 -5.15 59.95 -17.58
CA MET A 44 -5.62 58.95 -16.61
C MET A 44 -4.77 57.67 -16.65
N ALA A 45 -4.27 57.27 -17.82
CA ALA A 45 -3.32 56.16 -17.94
C ALA A 45 -1.97 56.49 -17.27
N GLN A 46 -1.42 57.69 -17.46
CA GLN A 46 -0.18 58.11 -16.78
C GLN A 46 -0.35 58.26 -15.26
N ALA A 47 -1.48 58.80 -14.80
CA ALA A 47 -1.79 58.91 -13.37
C ALA A 47 -1.95 57.53 -12.70
N LYS A 48 -2.54 56.56 -13.41
CA LYS A 48 -2.70 55.18 -12.93
C LYS A 48 -1.39 54.40 -12.89
N ILE A 49 -0.44 54.73 -13.77
CA ILE A 49 0.91 54.14 -13.78
C ILE A 49 1.77 54.71 -12.63
N GLN A 50 1.73 56.03 -12.37
CA GLN A 50 2.48 56.63 -11.24
C GLN A 50 1.91 56.23 -9.86
N ALA A 51 0.59 56.09 -9.73
CA ALA A 51 -0.03 55.60 -8.48
C ALA A 51 0.38 54.14 -8.16
N LYS A 52 0.46 53.28 -9.19
CA LYS A 52 0.85 51.87 -9.05
C LYS A 52 2.34 51.69 -8.70
N MET A 53 3.21 52.62 -9.10
CA MET A 53 4.63 52.60 -8.73
C MET A 53 4.90 53.07 -7.30
N ASN A 54 4.08 53.97 -6.76
CA ASN A 54 4.27 54.49 -5.39
C ASN A 54 3.73 53.52 -4.31
N GLU A 55 2.68 52.75 -4.63
CA GLU A 55 2.17 51.66 -3.77
C GLU A 55 3.16 50.48 -3.68
N ALA A 56 3.83 50.15 -4.78
CA ALA A 56 4.88 49.12 -4.81
C ALA A 56 6.13 49.52 -4.00
N ALA A 57 6.45 50.81 -3.91
CA ALA A 57 7.60 51.32 -3.16
C ALA A 57 7.38 51.29 -1.63
N LEU A 58 6.15 51.46 -1.16
CA LEU A 58 5.79 51.33 0.26
C LEU A 58 5.64 49.86 0.70
N CYS A 59 5.23 48.97 -0.22
CA CYS A 59 5.11 47.53 0.06
C CYS A 59 6.48 46.82 0.21
N SER A 60 7.57 47.43 -0.28
CA SER A 60 8.92 46.84 -0.21
C SER A 60 9.64 47.01 1.14
N LYS A 61 9.10 47.77 2.11
CA LYS A 61 9.79 48.10 3.37
C LYS A 61 9.16 47.53 4.65
N PHE A 62 8.07 46.79 4.55
CA PHE A 62 7.66 45.90 5.63
C PHE A 62 8.22 44.50 5.33
N SER A 63 9.43 44.22 5.79
CA SER A 63 9.78 42.83 6.12
C SER A 63 8.83 42.41 7.23
N ARG A 64 7.64 41.93 6.85
CA ARG A 64 6.73 41.24 7.75
C ARG A 64 7.53 40.07 8.30
N THR A 65 8.00 40.19 9.53
CA THR A 65 8.45 39.04 10.31
C THR A 65 7.35 38.00 10.18
N LEU A 66 7.67 36.89 9.52
CA LEU A 66 6.74 35.80 9.25
C LEU A 66 5.89 35.52 10.48
N SER A 67 4.56 35.51 10.31
CA SER A 67 3.66 35.18 11.42
C SER A 67 4.05 33.80 11.95
N MET A 68 3.87 33.59 13.26
CA MET A 68 4.06 32.26 13.85
C MET A 68 3.24 31.19 13.12
N ALA A 69 2.07 31.56 12.58
CA ALA A 69 1.25 30.70 11.74
C ALA A 69 1.95 30.32 10.41
N ASP A 70 2.55 31.29 9.70
CA ASP A 70 3.27 31.04 8.44
C ASP A 70 4.53 30.19 8.67
N ARG A 71 5.20 30.39 9.81
CA ARG A 71 6.34 29.56 10.23
C ARG A 71 5.90 28.13 10.53
N SER A 72 4.78 27.96 11.24
CA SER A 72 4.21 26.64 11.52
C SER A 72 3.76 25.92 10.24
N GLY A 73 3.16 26.65 9.30
CA GLY A 73 2.72 26.09 8.02
C GLY A 73 3.88 25.52 7.20
N ARG A 74 4.99 26.24 7.05
CA ARG A 74 6.18 25.72 6.36
C ARG A 74 6.79 24.50 7.04
N LEU A 75 6.76 24.45 8.39
CA LEU A 75 7.26 23.30 9.12
C LEU A 75 6.38 22.06 8.89
N LEU A 76 5.05 22.21 8.88
CA LEU A 76 4.12 21.13 8.53
C LEU A 76 4.36 20.63 7.11
N GLU A 77 4.48 21.53 6.13
CA GLU A 77 4.78 21.13 4.75
C GLU A 77 6.12 20.37 4.64
N SER A 78 7.13 20.78 5.41
CA SER A 78 8.41 20.06 5.46
C SER A 78 8.26 18.66 6.08
N LEU A 79 7.40 18.50 7.09
CA LEU A 79 7.11 17.21 7.71
C LEU A 79 6.33 16.30 6.75
N ASP A 80 5.35 16.82 6.03
CA ASP A 80 4.57 16.07 5.03
C ASP A 80 5.47 15.54 3.89
N GLN A 81 6.44 16.37 3.46
CA GLN A 81 7.45 15.95 2.48
C GLN A 81 8.36 14.83 3.04
N LEU A 82 8.74 14.90 4.31
CA LEU A 82 9.51 13.85 4.97
C LEU A 82 8.70 12.57 5.12
N GLU A 83 7.42 12.65 5.47
CA GLU A 83 6.52 11.50 5.56
C GLU A 83 6.43 10.76 4.21
N THR A 84 6.24 11.51 3.13
CA THR A 84 6.22 10.94 1.77
C THR A 84 7.53 10.21 1.43
N ARG A 85 8.68 10.79 1.81
CA ARG A 85 9.99 10.17 1.58
C ARG A 85 10.22 8.94 2.45
N VAL A 86 9.72 8.94 3.69
CA VAL A 86 9.78 7.78 4.59
C VAL A 86 8.95 6.64 4.02
N GLU A 87 7.75 6.92 3.50
CA GLU A 87 6.92 5.88 2.91
C GLU A 87 7.56 5.26 1.66
N ALA A 88 8.12 6.09 0.76
CA ALA A 88 8.88 5.59 -0.39
C ALA A 88 10.10 4.75 0.03
N LEU A 89 10.79 5.12 1.11
CA LEU A 89 11.90 4.34 1.65
C LEU A 89 11.43 2.99 2.20
N ARG A 90 10.29 2.94 2.90
CA ARG A 90 9.69 1.71 3.43
C ARG A 90 9.27 0.76 2.32
N GLU A 91 8.68 1.29 1.25
CA GLU A 91 8.31 0.52 0.06
C GLU A 91 9.56 -0.07 -0.64
N ALA A 92 10.58 0.77 -0.86
CA ALA A 92 11.84 0.32 -1.47
C ALA A 92 12.54 -0.76 -0.63
N ALA A 93 12.61 -0.60 0.69
CA ALA A 93 13.18 -1.61 1.58
C ALA A 93 12.36 -2.92 1.56
N SER A 94 11.03 -2.83 1.51
CA SER A 94 10.16 -4.01 1.40
C SER A 94 10.37 -4.75 0.07
N ALA A 95 10.59 -4.03 -1.03
CA ALA A 95 10.92 -4.62 -2.33
C ALA A 95 12.28 -5.32 -2.29
N MET A 96 13.29 -4.75 -1.63
CA MET A 96 14.59 -5.38 -1.43
C MET A 96 14.52 -6.64 -0.57
N GLU A 97 13.70 -6.62 0.50
CA GLU A 97 13.43 -7.80 1.34
C GLU A 97 12.80 -8.93 0.51
N GLN A 98 11.84 -8.61 -0.37
CA GLN A 98 11.22 -9.58 -1.26
C GLN A 98 12.18 -10.14 -2.31
N GLU A 99 12.98 -9.29 -2.96
CA GLU A 99 13.95 -9.72 -3.97
C GLU A 99 14.97 -10.69 -3.37
N ARG A 100 15.44 -10.41 -2.14
CA ARG A 100 16.30 -11.32 -1.39
C ARG A 100 15.66 -12.70 -1.23
N GLU A 101 14.40 -12.77 -0.84
CA GLU A 101 13.67 -14.04 -0.68
C GLU A 101 13.52 -14.76 -2.03
N CYS A 102 13.14 -14.05 -3.09
CA CYS A 102 13.03 -14.62 -4.43
C CYS A 102 14.36 -15.22 -4.92
N ILE A 103 15.49 -14.57 -4.65
CA ILE A 103 16.83 -15.12 -4.98
C ILE A 103 17.10 -16.42 -4.22
N LEU A 104 16.77 -16.47 -2.91
CA LEU A 104 16.93 -17.68 -2.11
C LEU A 104 16.08 -18.84 -2.67
N GLU A 105 14.82 -18.57 -2.99
CA GLU A 105 13.90 -19.54 -3.61
C GLU A 105 14.44 -20.06 -4.96
N MET A 106 14.95 -19.17 -5.82
CA MET A 106 15.53 -19.55 -7.11
C MET A 106 16.78 -20.44 -6.95
N ILE A 107 17.67 -20.11 -6.02
CA ILE A 107 18.87 -20.92 -5.75
C ILE A 107 18.44 -22.32 -5.27
N GLN A 108 17.50 -22.39 -4.33
CA GLN A 108 16.99 -23.68 -3.83
C GLN A 108 16.29 -24.49 -4.93
N SER A 109 15.54 -23.83 -5.81
CA SER A 109 14.88 -24.49 -6.94
C SER A 109 15.90 -25.16 -7.86
N ILE A 110 17.00 -24.48 -8.19
CA ILE A 110 18.10 -25.04 -8.98
C ILE A 110 18.74 -26.22 -8.23
N GLN A 111 19.05 -26.08 -6.94
CA GLN A 111 19.69 -27.16 -6.17
C GLN A 111 18.83 -28.43 -6.09
N ASN A 112 17.50 -28.27 -6.07
CA ASN A 112 16.55 -29.38 -5.94
C ASN A 112 16.00 -29.88 -7.28
N SER A 113 16.46 -29.31 -8.40
CA SER A 113 15.95 -29.60 -9.73
C SER A 113 16.23 -31.05 -10.17
N GLN A 114 15.42 -31.56 -11.10
CA GLN A 114 15.63 -32.91 -11.63
C GLN A 114 16.90 -32.98 -12.49
N GLU A 115 17.27 -31.88 -13.15
CA GLU A 115 18.48 -31.75 -13.96
C GLU A 115 19.74 -32.00 -13.11
N MET A 116 19.76 -31.49 -11.87
CA MET A 116 20.85 -31.76 -10.92
C MET A 116 21.05 -33.26 -10.63
N ARG A 117 20.02 -34.09 -10.82
CA ARG A 117 20.12 -35.55 -10.63
C ARG A 117 20.71 -36.28 -11.82
N ASN A 118 20.65 -35.68 -13.01
CA ASN A 118 21.03 -36.29 -14.28
C ASN A 118 22.42 -35.87 -14.78
N ILE A 119 23.01 -34.83 -14.21
CA ILE A 119 24.39 -34.38 -14.50
C ILE A 119 25.43 -35.27 -13.81
N CYS A 120 26.66 -35.29 -14.33
CA CYS A 120 27.74 -36.09 -13.76
C CYS A 120 28.15 -35.58 -12.37
N ALA A 121 28.84 -36.42 -11.58
CA ALA A 121 29.20 -36.08 -10.21
C ALA A 121 30.09 -34.82 -10.10
N GLY A 122 31.06 -34.65 -11.01
CA GLY A 122 31.95 -33.49 -11.02
C GLY A 122 31.22 -32.18 -11.30
N GLU A 123 30.44 -32.12 -12.39
CA GLU A 123 29.65 -30.94 -12.74
C GLU A 123 28.62 -30.59 -11.65
N ARG A 124 28.03 -31.61 -11.02
CA ARG A 124 27.10 -31.43 -9.90
C ARG A 124 27.76 -30.79 -8.70
N GLU A 125 28.98 -31.22 -8.36
CA GLU A 125 29.74 -30.65 -7.26
C GLU A 125 30.07 -29.17 -7.54
N GLU A 126 30.54 -28.85 -8.75
CA GLU A 126 30.85 -27.47 -9.15
C GLU A 126 29.61 -26.55 -9.07
N LEU A 127 28.47 -27.02 -9.58
CA LEU A 127 27.20 -26.29 -9.49
C LEU A 127 26.74 -26.14 -8.05
N SER A 128 26.87 -27.18 -7.22
CA SER A 128 26.51 -27.14 -5.80
C SER A 128 27.36 -26.14 -5.02
N LEU A 129 28.69 -26.13 -5.23
CA LEU A 129 29.60 -25.15 -4.63
C LEU A 129 29.25 -23.73 -5.04
N THR A 130 28.90 -23.53 -6.32
CA THR A 130 28.47 -22.22 -6.84
C THR A 130 27.17 -21.76 -6.18
N ALA A 131 26.17 -22.64 -6.10
CA ALA A 131 24.90 -22.35 -5.46
C ALA A 131 25.08 -22.02 -3.97
N ASN A 132 25.89 -22.79 -3.24
CA ASN A 132 26.19 -22.54 -1.82
C ASN A 132 26.89 -21.21 -1.60
N ARG A 133 27.83 -20.83 -2.48
CA ARG A 133 28.49 -19.52 -2.42
C ARG A 133 27.49 -18.38 -2.66
N LEU A 134 26.59 -18.52 -3.63
CA LEU A 134 25.53 -17.53 -3.88
C LEU A 134 24.58 -17.43 -2.69
N MET A 135 24.14 -18.57 -2.14
CA MET A 135 23.32 -18.66 -0.94
C MET A 135 23.95 -17.89 0.22
N GLY A 136 25.22 -18.15 0.53
CA GLY A 136 25.95 -17.46 1.60
C GLY A 136 26.02 -15.94 1.41
N ARG A 137 26.21 -15.48 0.16
CA ARG A 137 26.20 -14.05 -0.16
C ARG A 137 24.81 -13.43 -0.01
N THR A 138 23.76 -14.10 -0.46
CA THR A 138 22.39 -13.60 -0.30
C THR A 138 21.98 -13.55 1.17
N LEU A 139 22.38 -14.54 1.97
CA LEU A 139 22.11 -14.57 3.41
C LEU A 139 22.82 -13.46 4.18
N SER A 140 23.95 -12.94 3.68
CA SER A 140 24.66 -11.80 4.29
C SER A 140 23.92 -10.46 4.16
N VAL A 141 22.91 -10.39 3.29
CA VAL A 141 22.07 -9.21 3.12
C VAL A 141 20.91 -9.31 4.12
N GLU A 142 20.77 -8.33 5.01
CA GLU A 142 19.68 -8.25 5.99
C GLU A 142 18.89 -6.94 5.78
N ILE A 143 17.60 -7.07 5.51
CA ILE A 143 16.66 -5.95 5.41
C ILE A 143 15.48 -6.28 6.32
N SER A 144 15.08 -5.31 7.14
CA SER A 144 13.92 -5.45 8.02
C SER A 144 13.09 -4.19 7.99
N VAL A 145 11.80 -4.31 7.65
CA VAL A 145 10.84 -3.20 7.72
C VAL A 145 9.84 -3.45 8.85
N GLY A 146 9.93 -2.64 9.91
CA GLY A 146 9.05 -2.72 11.07
C GLY A 146 7.66 -2.14 10.81
N THR A 147 6.64 -2.76 11.40
CA THR A 147 5.27 -2.23 11.48
C THR A 147 5.12 -1.45 12.79
N ILE A 148 4.63 -0.21 12.73
CA ILE A 148 4.31 0.57 13.93
C ILE A 148 2.93 0.13 14.40
N ARG A 149 2.81 -0.26 15.68
CA ARG A 149 1.58 -0.81 16.25
C ARG A 149 1.18 -0.09 17.53
N ASN A 150 -0.12 0.01 17.75
CA ASN A 150 -0.67 0.31 19.06
C ASN A 150 -0.91 -1.00 19.87
N PRO A 151 -1.15 -0.92 21.19
CA PRO A 151 -1.35 -2.12 22.02
C PRO A 151 -2.52 -3.02 21.54
N GLN A 152 -3.58 -2.43 20.98
CA GLN A 152 -4.73 -3.20 20.49
C GLN A 152 -4.37 -4.00 19.22
N GLN A 153 -3.56 -3.42 18.33
CA GLN A 153 -3.06 -4.07 17.13
C GLN A 153 -2.09 -5.21 17.47
N GLU A 154 -1.26 -5.04 18.51
CA GLU A 154 -0.38 -6.09 19.01
C GLU A 154 -1.18 -7.29 19.54
N ASP A 155 -2.19 -7.03 20.39
CA ASP A 155 -3.10 -8.05 20.89
C ASP A 155 -3.87 -8.75 19.76
N ALA A 156 -4.32 -8.00 18.75
CA ALA A 156 -5.00 -8.56 17.59
C ALA A 156 -4.06 -9.47 16.78
N LEU A 157 -2.82 -9.05 16.55
CA LEU A 157 -1.80 -9.84 15.85
C LEU A 157 -1.48 -11.13 16.60
N LEU A 158 -1.32 -11.08 17.93
CA LEU A 158 -1.11 -12.26 18.76
C LEU A 158 -2.28 -13.25 18.65
N LYS A 159 -3.52 -12.75 18.72
CA LYS A 159 -4.74 -13.57 18.55
C LYS A 159 -4.83 -14.19 17.15
N ALA A 160 -4.56 -13.40 16.10
CA ALA A 160 -4.55 -13.90 14.72
C ALA A 160 -3.50 -15.02 14.57
N THR A 161 -2.31 -14.81 15.12
CA THR A 161 -1.20 -15.77 15.04
C THR A 161 -1.54 -17.07 15.77
N SER A 162 -2.11 -16.99 16.98
CA SER A 162 -2.59 -18.16 17.73
C SER A 162 -3.63 -18.97 16.97
N MET A 163 -4.59 -18.31 16.33
CA MET A 163 -5.62 -18.99 15.51
C MET A 163 -5.00 -19.74 14.31
N ILE A 164 -3.97 -19.17 13.67
CA ILE A 164 -3.23 -19.85 12.60
C ILE A 164 -2.47 -21.05 13.16
N ASP A 165 -1.81 -20.90 14.31
CA ASP A 165 -1.03 -21.98 14.91
C ASP A 165 -1.91 -23.16 15.37
N GLU A 166 -3.14 -22.90 15.81
CA GLU A 166 -4.14 -23.93 16.09
C GLU A 166 -4.48 -24.74 14.83
N ILE A 167 -4.61 -24.09 13.66
CA ILE A 167 -4.84 -24.79 12.40
C ILE A 167 -3.62 -25.58 11.96
N VAL A 168 -2.42 -25.03 12.13
CA VAL A 168 -1.18 -25.76 11.84
C VAL A 168 -1.11 -27.04 12.68
N LYS A 169 -1.46 -26.98 13.98
CA LYS A 169 -1.55 -28.17 14.83
C LYS A 169 -2.62 -29.14 14.33
N LYS A 170 -3.80 -28.63 13.94
CA LYS A 170 -4.89 -29.47 13.45
C LYS A 170 -4.51 -30.21 12.16
N LEU A 171 -3.82 -29.55 11.23
CA LEU A 171 -3.33 -30.17 9.99
C LEU A 171 -2.48 -31.41 10.27
N LEU A 172 -1.68 -31.41 11.34
CA LEU A 172 -0.86 -32.58 11.70
C LEU A 172 -1.69 -33.79 12.17
N SER A 173 -2.86 -33.56 12.78
CA SER A 173 -3.74 -34.64 13.27
C SER A 173 -4.86 -35.01 12.29
N ASP A 174 -5.33 -34.05 11.51
CA ASP A 174 -6.48 -34.13 10.61
C ASP A 174 -6.24 -33.16 9.44
N MET A 175 -5.61 -33.69 8.39
CA MET A 175 -5.25 -32.92 7.19
C MET A 175 -6.49 -32.36 6.47
N GLU A 176 -7.56 -33.14 6.35
CA GLU A 176 -8.75 -32.73 5.60
C GLU A 176 -9.54 -31.64 6.35
N GLY A 177 -9.85 -31.86 7.63
CA GLY A 177 -10.55 -30.88 8.45
C GLY A 177 -9.70 -29.66 8.79
N GLY A 178 -8.37 -29.79 8.82
CA GLY A 178 -7.43 -28.67 8.89
C GLY A 178 -7.43 -27.83 7.61
N ARG A 179 -7.42 -28.46 6.43
CA ARG A 179 -7.46 -27.77 5.14
C ARG A 179 -8.76 -26.98 4.95
N GLN A 180 -9.90 -27.54 5.31
CA GLN A 180 -11.19 -26.83 5.24
C GLN A 180 -11.21 -25.57 6.12
N GLN A 181 -10.69 -25.66 7.35
CA GLN A 181 -10.58 -24.49 8.23
C GLN A 181 -9.55 -23.47 7.71
N LEU A 182 -8.44 -23.94 7.15
CA LEU A 182 -7.43 -23.06 6.54
C LEU A 182 -8.03 -22.26 5.37
N LEU A 183 -8.88 -22.89 4.55
CA LEU A 183 -9.62 -22.20 3.49
C LEU A 183 -10.59 -21.15 4.05
N ALA A 184 -11.26 -21.45 5.17
CA ALA A 184 -12.16 -20.49 5.84
C ALA A 184 -11.41 -19.28 6.41
N LEU A 185 -10.20 -19.47 6.97
CA LEU A 185 -9.36 -18.36 7.41
C LEU A 185 -8.83 -17.55 6.24
N HIS A 186 -8.39 -18.21 5.17
CA HIS A 186 -7.93 -17.52 3.97
C HIS A 186 -9.05 -16.68 3.35
N ALA A 187 -10.27 -17.23 3.28
CA ALA A 187 -11.46 -16.53 2.82
C ALA A 187 -11.75 -15.25 3.64
N ALA A 188 -11.48 -15.26 4.94
CA ALA A 188 -11.62 -14.07 5.80
C ALA A 188 -10.60 -12.95 5.50
N CYS A 189 -9.52 -13.24 4.76
CA CYS A 189 -8.51 -12.26 4.33
C CYS A 189 -8.69 -11.77 2.89
N VAL A 190 -9.72 -12.26 2.17
CA VAL A 190 -9.97 -11.93 0.76
C VAL A 190 -11.20 -11.03 0.65
N THR A 191 -11.13 -10.03 -0.23
CA THR A 191 -12.22 -9.06 -0.46
C THR A 191 -13.29 -9.56 -1.41
N GLU A 192 -12.98 -10.57 -2.24
CA GLU A 192 -13.94 -11.23 -3.13
C GLU A 192 -14.85 -12.17 -2.35
N ALA A 193 -16.13 -12.24 -2.72
CA ALA A 193 -17.12 -13.11 -2.09
C ALA A 193 -16.71 -14.59 -2.23
N PRO A 194 -16.23 -15.25 -1.16
CA PRO A 194 -15.70 -16.61 -1.25
C PRO A 194 -16.85 -17.61 -1.41
N LEU A 195 -16.63 -18.68 -2.18
CA LEU A 195 -17.56 -19.82 -2.29
C LEU A 195 -17.54 -20.72 -1.03
N VAL A 196 -16.73 -20.36 -0.02
CA VAL A 196 -16.43 -21.13 1.18
C VAL A 196 -16.89 -20.34 2.41
N PRO A 197 -17.37 -21.00 3.48
CA PRO A 197 -17.71 -20.31 4.74
C PRO A 197 -16.56 -19.45 5.26
N ILE A 198 -16.88 -18.21 5.63
CA ILE A 198 -15.93 -17.25 6.21
C ILE A 198 -15.87 -17.44 7.72
N ASP A 199 -14.66 -17.48 8.29
CA ASP A 199 -14.48 -17.37 9.73
C ASP A 199 -14.61 -15.90 10.18
N GLN A 200 -15.81 -15.52 10.63
CA GLN A 200 -16.12 -14.15 11.06
C GLN A 200 -15.32 -13.72 12.30
N LYS A 201 -14.97 -14.66 13.18
CA LYS A 201 -14.18 -14.37 14.38
C LYS A 201 -12.76 -13.99 13.96
N PHE A 202 -12.14 -14.77 13.08
CA PHE A 202 -10.83 -14.47 12.54
C PHE A 202 -10.84 -13.19 11.71
N GLN A 203 -11.85 -12.98 10.87
CA GLN A 203 -12.01 -11.75 10.07
C GLN A 203 -11.97 -10.49 10.95
N THR A 204 -12.74 -10.49 12.04
CA THR A 204 -12.80 -9.34 12.98
C THR A 204 -11.43 -9.06 13.60
N VAL A 205 -10.69 -10.11 13.97
CA VAL A 205 -9.34 -9.98 14.54
C VAL A 205 -8.35 -9.46 13.50
N VAL A 206 -8.38 -9.98 12.27
CA VAL A 206 -7.49 -9.53 11.18
C VAL A 206 -7.73 -8.07 10.83
N ILE A 207 -8.99 -7.63 10.70
CA ILE A 207 -9.33 -6.22 10.42
C ILE A 207 -8.80 -5.28 11.52
N SER A 208 -8.68 -5.77 12.75
CA SER A 208 -8.14 -5.00 13.88
C SER A 208 -6.60 -4.92 13.89
N CYS A 209 -5.91 -5.67 13.02
CA CYS A 209 -4.45 -5.61 12.87
C CYS A 209 -4.03 -4.43 11.98
N ALA A 210 -2.74 -4.06 12.03
CA ALA A 210 -2.16 -3.11 11.07
C ALA A 210 -2.24 -3.65 9.64
N LEU A 211 -2.34 -2.76 8.66
CA LEU A 211 -2.55 -3.12 7.25
C LEU A 211 -1.43 -4.00 6.70
N GLU A 212 -0.18 -3.75 7.10
CA GLU A 212 0.99 -4.56 6.77
C GLU A 212 0.85 -5.98 7.34
N ASP A 213 0.33 -6.11 8.56
CA ASP A 213 0.14 -7.41 9.20
C ASP A 213 -0.99 -8.19 8.54
N GLN A 214 -2.08 -7.53 8.12
CA GLN A 214 -3.13 -8.16 7.33
C GLN A 214 -2.58 -8.79 6.04
N LYS A 215 -1.71 -8.05 5.33
CA LYS A 215 -1.01 -8.56 4.13
C LYS A 215 -0.10 -9.74 4.47
N LYS A 216 0.67 -9.66 5.57
CA LYS A 216 1.56 -10.75 6.03
C LYS A 216 0.79 -12.00 6.42
N ILE A 217 -0.31 -11.86 7.15
CA ILE A 217 -1.22 -12.96 7.53
C ILE A 217 -1.79 -13.63 6.29
N LYS A 218 -2.29 -12.85 5.33
CA LYS A 218 -2.79 -13.38 4.05
C LYS A 218 -1.74 -14.21 3.31
N ARG A 219 -0.52 -13.65 3.11
CA ARG A 219 0.59 -14.36 2.46
C ARG A 219 0.97 -15.65 3.19
N ARG A 220 0.95 -15.64 4.53
CA ARG A 220 1.20 -16.84 5.36
C ARG A 220 0.15 -17.92 5.09
N LEU A 221 -1.13 -17.56 5.05
CA LEU A 221 -2.23 -18.49 4.76
C LEU A 221 -2.14 -19.07 3.34
N GLU A 222 -1.84 -18.23 2.34
CA GLU A 222 -1.61 -18.68 0.95
C GLU A 222 -0.45 -19.68 0.85
N THR A 223 0.64 -19.42 1.58
CA THR A 223 1.81 -20.31 1.62
C THR A 223 1.47 -21.64 2.28
N LEU A 224 0.75 -21.62 3.40
CA LEU A 224 0.28 -22.83 4.07
C LEU A 224 -0.64 -23.66 3.16
N LEU A 225 -1.56 -23.02 2.42
CA LEU A 225 -2.44 -23.71 1.48
C LEU A 225 -1.64 -24.42 0.38
N ARG A 226 -0.69 -23.73 -0.26
CA ARG A 226 0.19 -24.36 -1.26
C ARG A 226 0.96 -25.54 -0.68
N ASN A 227 1.48 -25.42 0.54
CA ASN A 227 2.22 -26.50 1.19
C ASN A 227 1.34 -27.72 1.47
N VAL A 228 0.11 -27.51 1.94
CA VAL A 228 -0.87 -28.59 2.17
C VAL A 228 -1.23 -29.28 0.85
N GLU A 229 -1.52 -28.52 -0.20
CA GLU A 229 -1.81 -29.08 -1.53
C GLU A 229 -0.64 -29.89 -2.10
N ASN A 230 0.59 -29.41 -1.92
CA ASN A 230 1.79 -30.12 -2.35
C ASN A 230 2.00 -31.41 -1.54
N ALA A 231 1.77 -31.36 -0.23
CA ALA A 231 1.84 -32.55 0.63
C ALA A 231 0.78 -33.59 0.22
N GLU A 232 -0.46 -33.18 -0.03
CA GLU A 232 -1.52 -34.08 -0.52
C GLU A 232 -1.16 -34.73 -1.87
N LYS A 233 -0.59 -33.97 -2.81
CA LYS A 233 -0.12 -34.50 -4.10
C LYS A 233 1.00 -35.53 -3.89
N ASN A 234 1.97 -35.23 -3.03
CA ASN A 234 3.08 -36.13 -2.74
C ASN A 234 2.61 -37.44 -2.08
N ILE A 235 1.68 -37.36 -1.13
CA ILE A 235 1.08 -38.54 -0.49
C ILE A 235 0.37 -39.41 -1.54
N LYS A 236 -0.46 -38.82 -2.41
CA LYS A 236 -1.15 -39.55 -3.49
C LYS A 236 -0.16 -40.25 -4.43
N ILE A 237 0.92 -39.58 -4.82
CA ILE A 237 1.96 -40.18 -5.67
C ILE A 237 2.61 -41.39 -4.99
N MET A 238 2.91 -41.30 -3.69
CA MET A 238 3.48 -42.40 -2.92
C MET A 238 2.53 -43.60 -2.83
N ASP A 239 1.23 -43.36 -2.63
CA ASP A 239 0.23 -44.43 -2.58
C ASP A 239 0.07 -45.14 -3.93
N HIS A 240 0.10 -44.40 -5.04
CA HIS A 240 0.08 -44.98 -6.39
C HIS A 240 1.33 -45.83 -6.69
N GLN A 241 2.52 -45.38 -6.30
CA GLN A 241 3.76 -46.16 -6.47
C GLN A 241 3.78 -47.46 -5.66
N LYS A 242 3.19 -47.45 -4.45
CA LYS A 242 3.10 -48.63 -3.58
C LYS A 242 2.16 -49.71 -4.16
N LEU A 243 1.09 -49.29 -4.84
CA LEU A 243 0.15 -50.18 -5.52
C LEU A 243 0.75 -50.81 -6.80
N GLU A 244 1.56 -50.07 -7.55
CA GLU A 244 2.24 -50.62 -8.74
C GLU A 244 3.37 -51.59 -8.38
N GLY A 245 4.15 -51.32 -7.31
CA GLY A 245 5.18 -52.24 -6.81
C GLY A 245 4.62 -53.57 -6.27
N THR A 246 3.38 -53.58 -5.77
CA THR A 246 2.74 -54.81 -5.25
C THR A 246 2.19 -55.69 -6.38
N LYS A 247 1.76 -55.09 -7.51
CA LYS A 247 1.30 -55.86 -8.69
C LYS A 247 2.45 -56.53 -9.45
N ALA A 248 3.68 -56.02 -9.33
CA ALA A 248 4.85 -56.59 -9.99
C ALA A 248 5.43 -57.83 -9.27
N ASN A 249 5.07 -58.08 -8.00
CA ASN A 249 5.63 -59.17 -7.18
C ASN A 249 4.65 -60.32 -6.86
N GLY A 250 3.45 -60.32 -7.44
CA GLY A 250 2.39 -61.30 -7.16
C GLY A 250 2.25 -62.44 -8.17
N GLY A 251 3.24 -62.67 -9.04
CA GLY A 251 3.22 -63.76 -10.02
C GLY A 251 4.36 -64.74 -9.78
N HIS A 252 4.13 -65.74 -8.92
CA HIS A 252 4.76 -67.06 -8.94
C HIS A 252 3.78 -68.07 -8.34
#